data_AF-A0A8J6YGF2-F1
#
_entry.id   AF-A0A8J6YGF2-F1
#
_cell.length_a   1.000
_cell.length_b   1.000
_cell.length_c   1.000
_cell.angle_alpha   90.00
_cell.angle_beta   90.00
_cell.angle_gamma   90.00
#
_symmetry.space_group_name_H-M   'P 1'
#
loop_
_entity.id
_entity.type
_entity.pdbx_description
1 polymer ?
#
loop_
_entity_poly.entity_id
_entity_poly.type
_entity_poly.pdbx_seq_one_letter_code
_entity_poly.pdbx_strand_id
1 'polypeptide(L)' 'MIIGDGAIVAADSVVVKDVPPYAIVGGNPAKVIKYRFPPKVIKALLRIKWWDWSLDKIYDNFKYFNDVEKFISLHDK' A
#
# COMPACT_ATOMS: atom_id res chain seq x y z
N MET A 1 1.43 -18.08 2.40
CA MET A 1 2.01 -17.17 1.39
C MET A 1 1.00 -16.10 1.09
N ILE A 2 1.26 -14.88 1.53
CA ILE A 2 0.39 -13.72 1.37
C ILE A 2 1.21 -12.58 0.76
N ILE A 3 0.61 -11.88 -0.20
CA ILE A 3 1.11 -10.58 -0.67
C ILE A 3 0.22 -9.51 -0.06
N GLY A 4 0.77 -8.70 0.84
CA GLY A 4 0.01 -7.67 1.55
C GLY A 4 -0.41 -6.52 0.64
N ASP A 5 -1.47 -5.82 1.04
CA ASP A 5 -2.05 -4.70 0.29
C ASP A 5 -1.00 -3.63 -0.01
N GLY A 6 -1.00 -3.14 -1.26
CA GLY A 6 -0.09 -2.11 -1.70
C GLY A 6 1.38 -2.51 -1.79
N ALA A 7 1.73 -3.79 -1.62
CA ALA A 7 3.10 -4.27 -1.83
C ALA A 7 3.57 -4.07 -3.29
N ILE A 8 4.87 -3.91 -3.48
CA ILE A 8 5.53 -3.82 -4.79
C ILE A 8 6.54 -4.96 -4.88
N VAL A 9 6.40 -5.81 -5.89
CA VAL A 9 7.35 -6.89 -6.20
C VAL A 9 8.16 -6.45 -7.41
N ALA A 10 9.47 -6.30 -7.26
CA ALA A 10 10.35 -5.93 -8.36
C ALA A 10 10.38 -7.02 -9.43
N ALA A 11 10.66 -6.64 -10.68
CA ALA A 11 10.83 -7.59 -11.78
C ALA A 11 11.88 -8.67 -11.43
N ASP A 12 11.67 -9.88 -11.93
CA ASP A 12 12.56 -11.05 -11.73
C ASP A 12 12.76 -11.48 -10.26
N SER A 13 11.80 -11.16 -9.39
CA SER A 13 11.86 -11.58 -7.99
C SER A 13 11.26 -12.96 -7.76
N VAL A 14 11.93 -13.79 -6.96
CA VAL A 14 11.40 -15.08 -6.52
C VAL A 14 10.95 -14.96 -5.07
N VAL A 15 9.65 -14.75 -4.88
CA VAL A 15 9.05 -14.63 -3.55
C VAL A 15 8.87 -16.03 -2.97
N VAL A 16 9.48 -16.28 -1.81
CA VAL A 16 9.44 -17.58 -1.11
C VAL A 16 8.84 -17.49 0.30
N LYS A 17 8.42 -16.29 0.73
CA LYS A 17 7.83 -16.00 2.05
C LYS A 17 6.74 -14.93 1.92
N ASP A 18 5.98 -14.72 2.99
CA ASP A 18 4.97 -13.66 3.04
C ASP A 18 5.59 -12.27 2.84
N VAL A 19 4.88 -11.41 2.11
CA VAL A 19 5.28 -10.02 1.83
C VAL A 19 4.39 -9.07 2.64
N PRO A 20 4.95 -8.27 3.56
CA PRO A 20 4.16 -7.33 4.35
C PRO A 20 3.45 -6.28 3.48
N PRO A 21 2.31 -5.72 3.94
CA PRO A 21 1.65 -4.63 3.24
C PRO A 21 2.59 -3.45 3.00
N TYR A 22 2.47 -2.84 1.82
CA TYR A 22 3.29 -1.70 1.38
C TYR A 22 4.81 -1.93 1.37
N ALA A 23 5.28 -3.17 1.53
CA ALA A 23 6.68 -3.52 1.35
C ALA A 23 7.05 -3.50 -0.13
N ILE A 24 8.28 -3.05 -0.42
CA ILE A 24 8.94 -3.19 -1.71
C ILE A 24 9.94 -4.32 -1.58
N VAL A 25 9.72 -5.41 -2.31
CA VAL A 25 10.59 -6.61 -2.28
C VAL A 25 11.30 -6.81 -3.61
N GLY A 26 12.49 -7.40 -3.57
CA GLY A 26 13.24 -7.74 -4.78
C GLY A 26 14.26 -8.88 -4.58
N GLY A 27 14.61 -9.55 -5.67
CA GLY A 27 15.69 -10.55 -5.76
C GLY A 27 15.22 -12.02 -5.73
N ASN A 28 16.18 -12.93 -5.77
CA ASN A 28 15.97 -14.39 -5.73
C ASN A 28 16.93 -15.03 -4.69
N PRO A 29 16.47 -15.36 -3.46
CA PRO A 29 15.12 -15.16 -2.95
C PRO A 29 14.82 -13.69 -2.64
N ALA A 30 13.56 -13.29 -2.81
CA ALA A 30 13.11 -11.91 -2.61
C ALA A 30 13.24 -11.47 -1.15
N LYS A 31 13.78 -10.26 -0.93
CA LYS A 31 13.93 -9.63 0.38
C LYS A 31 13.27 -8.24 0.38
N VAL A 32 12.85 -7.78 1.56
CA VAL A 32 12.36 -6.41 1.73
C VAL A 32 13.51 -5.42 1.51
N ILE A 33 13.34 -4.54 0.54
CA ILE A 33 14.28 -3.46 0.21
C ILE A 33 13.94 -2.22 1.04
N LYS A 34 12.67 -1.82 1.03
CA LYS A 34 12.13 -0.69 1.81
C LYS A 34 10.60 -0.78 1.86
N TYR A 35 9.97 0.18 2.53
CA TYR A 35 8.52 0.37 2.49
C TYR A 35 8.17 1.59 1.64
N ARG A 36 6.98 1.57 1.01
CA ARG A 36 6.47 2.71 0.23
C ARG A 36 6.26 3.96 1.08
N PHE A 37 5.87 3.77 2.34
CA PHE A 37 5.50 4.84 3.26
C PHE A 37 5.98 4.55 4.69
N PRO A 38 6.02 5.57 5.57
CA PRO A 38 6.26 5.36 6.99
C PRO A 38 5.19 4.47 7.65
N PRO A 39 5.50 3.77 8.76
CA PRO A 39 4.57 2.86 9.42
C PRO A 39 3.21 3.49 9.81
N LYS A 40 3.21 4.79 10.19
CA LYS A 40 1.98 5.53 10.53
C LYS A 40 1.04 5.65 9.33
N VAL A 41 1.58 5.98 8.16
CA VAL A 41 0.84 6.12 6.90
C VAL A 41 0.29 4.77 6.45
N ILE A 42 1.09 3.70 6.54
CA ILE A 42 0.66 2.34 6.20
C ILE A 42 -0.54 1.92 7.06
N LYS A 43 -0.46 2.12 8.39
CA LYS A 43 -1.55 1.78 9.31
C LYS A 43 -2.84 2.55 8.98
N ALA A 44 -2.74 3.83 8.63
CA ALA A 44 -3.89 4.62 8.22
C ALA A 44 -4.52 4.08 6.93
N LEU A 45 -3.72 3.84 5.89
CA LEU A 45 -4.22 3.33 4.62
C LEU A 45 -4.87 1.93 4.75
N LEU A 46 -4.32 1.06 5.60
CA LEU A 46 -4.90 -0.26 5.89
C LEU A 46 -6.21 -0.19 6.68
N ARG A 47 -6.47 0.89 7.42
CA ARG A 47 -7.79 1.14 8.04
C ARG A 47 -8.78 1.71 7.02
N ILE A 48 -8.33 2.68 6.22
CA ILE A 48 -9.15 3.36 5.21
C ILE A 48 -9.65 2.38 4.16
N LYS A 49 -8.78 1.46 3.69
CA LYS A 49 -9.05 0.47 2.63
C LYS A 49 -9.79 1.07 1.44
N TRP A 50 -9.20 2.11 0.85
CA TRP A 50 -9.84 2.88 -0.21
C TRP A 50 -10.19 2.03 -1.45
N TRP A 51 -9.47 0.92 -1.64
CA TRP A 51 -9.74 -0.05 -2.71
C TRP A 51 -11.05 -0.83 -2.51
N ASP A 52 -11.61 -0.86 -1.30
CA ASP A 52 -12.90 -1.48 -0.99
C ASP A 52 -14.08 -0.48 -1.15
N TRP A 53 -13.82 0.77 -1.54
CA TRP A 53 -14.85 1.79 -1.68
C TRP A 53 -15.66 1.61 -2.97
N SER A 54 -16.91 2.09 -2.96
CA SER A 54 -17.71 2.27 -4.17
C SER A 54 -17.01 3.21 -5.15
N LEU A 55 -17.20 2.98 -6.46
CA LEU A 55 -16.61 3.82 -7.52
C LEU A 55 -16.94 5.31 -7.35
N ASP A 56 -18.18 5.67 -7.01
CA ASP A 56 -18.59 7.07 -6.81
C ASP A 56 -17.73 7.76 -5.75
N LYS A 57 -17.56 7.09 -4.59
CA LYS A 57 -16.68 7.57 -3.52
C LYS A 57 -15.21 7.67 -3.98
N ILE A 58 -14.73 6.78 -4.84
CA ILE A 58 -13.37 6.90 -5.41
C ILE A 58 -13.28 8.15 -6.29
N TYR A 59 -14.24 8.37 -7.19
CA TYR A 59 -14.26 9.54 -8.08
C TYR A 59 -14.32 10.86 -7.32
N ASP A 60 -15.16 10.95 -6.28
CA ASP A 60 -15.29 12.16 -5.45
C ASP A 60 -13.99 12.53 -4.72
N ASN A 61 -13.16 11.53 -4.42
CA ASN A 61 -11.93 11.69 -3.63
C ASN A 61 -10.64 11.57 -4.46
N PHE A 62 -10.73 11.28 -5.77
CA PHE A 62 -9.59 11.05 -6.65
C PHE A 62 -8.57 12.19 -6.63
N LYS A 63 -9.04 13.44 -6.50
CA LYS A 63 -8.18 14.65 -6.43
C LYS A 63 -7.15 14.64 -5.30
N TYR A 64 -7.34 13.80 -4.27
CA TYR A 64 -6.44 13.69 -3.13
C TYR A 64 -5.43 12.53 -3.26
N PHE A 65 -5.52 11.68 -4.29
CA PHE A 65 -4.70 10.45 -4.38
C PHE A 65 -3.21 10.73 -4.60
N ASN A 66 -2.87 11.92 -5.11
CA ASN A 66 -1.49 12.37 -5.28
C ASN A 66 -0.87 12.94 -4.00
N ASP A 67 -1.65 13.18 -2.95
CA ASP A 67 -1.20 13.72 -1.67
C ASP A 67 -1.69 12.82 -0.52
N VAL A 68 -0.81 11.89 -0.11
CA VAL A 68 -1.14 10.86 0.87
C VAL A 68 -1.45 11.44 2.25
N GLU A 69 -0.80 12.54 2.64
CA GLU A 69 -1.01 13.14 3.96
C GLU A 69 -2.37 13.82 4.02
N LYS A 70 -2.71 14.59 2.98
CA LYS A 70 -4.03 15.20 2.85
C LYS A 70 -5.12 14.13 2.76
N PHE A 71 -4.91 13.09 1.96
CA PHE A 71 -5.83 11.96 1.84
C PHE A 71 -6.11 11.30 3.20
N ILE A 72 -5.06 11.02 3.99
CA ILE A 72 -5.21 10.42 5.31
C ILE A 72 -5.96 11.36 6.24
N SER A 73 -5.62 12.65 6.29
CA SER A 73 -6.29 13.60 7.19
C SER A 73 -7.80 13.72 6.96
N LEU A 74 -8.28 13.45 5.74
CA LEU A 74 -9.70 13.52 5.39
C LEU A 74 -10.48 12.25 5.75
N HIS A 75 -9.81 11.10 5.80
CA HIS A 75 -10.46 9.79 5.82
C HIS A 75 -10.07 8.89 6.99
N ASP A 76 -8.93 9.12 7.63
CA ASP A 76 -8.49 8.44 8.85
C ASP A 76 -9.01 9.22 10.07
N LYS A 77 -10.20 8.85 10.56
CA LYS A 77 -10.80 9.37 11.78
C LYS A 77 -10.71 8.34 12.90
#